data_AF-A0A4U9HUU1-F1
#
_entry.id   AF-A0A4U9HUU1-F1
#
_cell.length_a   1.000
_cell.length_b   1.000
_cell.length_c   1.000
_cell.angle_alpha   90.00
_cell.angle_beta   90.00
_cell.angle_gamma   90.00
#
_symmetry.space_group_name_H-M   'P 1'
#
loop_
_entity.id
_entity.type
_entity.pdbx_description
1 polymer ?
#
loop_
_entity_poly.entity_id
_entity_poly.type
_entity_poly.pdbx_seq_one_letter_code
_entity_poly.pdbx_strand_id
1 'polypeptide(L)' 'MLELKQSVSPHMFTPGAVAEYRNRLVLDMYPSKPAPGDDEYDPLLALLEDYNKGDLERTLPAPAQAPQTGKAG' A
#
# COMPACT_ATOMS: atom_id res chain seq x y z
N MET A 1 18.81 -2.25 -14.76
CA MET A 1 18.16 -0.93 -14.66
C MET A 1 16.67 -1.16 -14.87
N LEU A 2 15.82 -0.66 -13.97
CA LEU A 2 14.37 -0.81 -14.10
C LEU A 2 13.82 0.44 -14.81
N GLU A 3 13.14 0.24 -15.93
CA GLU A 3 12.50 1.32 -16.68
C GLU A 3 11.02 1.43 -16.27
N LEU A 4 10.59 2.65 -15.96
CA LEU A 4 9.28 2.90 -15.32
C LEU A 4 8.38 3.70 -16.23
N LYS A 5 7.08 3.37 -16.20
CA LYS A 5 6.04 4.09 -16.95
C LYS A 5 5.76 5.49 -16.40
N GLN A 6 6.07 5.73 -15.13
CA GLN A 6 5.83 6.98 -14.44
C GLN A 6 6.79 7.15 -13.25
N SER A 7 6.85 8.36 -12.69
CA SER A 7 7.65 8.65 -11.50
C SER A 7 7.10 7.94 -10.26
N VAL A 8 8.01 7.37 -9.46
CA VAL A 8 7.67 6.64 -8.23
C VAL A 8 8.49 7.16 -7.03
N SER A 9 7.93 7.01 -5.83
CA SER A 9 8.60 7.13 -4.54
C SER A 9 8.84 5.73 -3.97
N PRO A 10 10.04 5.15 -4.16
CA PRO A 10 10.32 3.80 -3.70
C PRO A 10 10.59 3.77 -2.19
N HIS A 11 10.03 2.78 -1.50
CA HIS A 11 10.37 2.43 -0.13
C HIS A 11 11.08 1.06 -0.10
N MET A 12 12.27 1.02 0.47
CA MET A 12 13.14 -0.16 0.43
C MET A 12 13.52 -0.60 1.84
N PHE A 13 13.34 -1.89 2.13
CA PHE A 13 13.69 -2.46 3.43
C PHE A 13 13.98 -3.97 3.34
N THR A 14 14.62 -4.48 4.40
CA THR A 14 15.02 -5.89 4.53
C THR A 14 14.31 -6.50 5.73
N PRO A 15 13.18 -7.20 5.54
CA PRO A 15 12.50 -7.85 6.66
C PRO A 15 13.32 -9.03 7.18
N GLY A 16 13.18 -9.33 8.47
CA GLY A 16 13.81 -10.49 9.09
C GLY A 16 13.38 -11.82 8.45
N ALA A 17 14.08 -12.90 8.77
CA ALA A 17 13.75 -14.23 8.24
C ALA A 17 12.36 -14.71 8.71
N VAL A 18 11.61 -15.35 7.82
CA VAL A 18 10.31 -16.00 8.12
C VAL A 18 10.23 -17.31 7.33
N ALA A 19 9.96 -18.42 8.03
CA ALA A 19 9.95 -19.77 7.47
C ALA A 19 11.26 -20.09 6.69
N GLU A 20 11.18 -20.63 5.47
CA GLU A 20 12.36 -20.86 4.63
C GLU A 20 12.98 -19.57 4.02
N TYR A 21 12.28 -18.43 4.07
CA TYR A 21 12.73 -17.19 3.45
C TYR A 21 13.65 -16.40 4.39
N ARG A 22 14.95 -16.37 4.06
CA ARG A 22 15.97 -15.74 4.91
C ARG A 22 16.41 -14.37 4.42
N ASN A 23 16.79 -14.27 3.16
CA ASN A 23 17.35 -13.05 2.58
C ASN A 23 16.30 -12.43 1.66
N ARG A 24 15.61 -11.40 2.15
CA ARG A 24 14.54 -10.73 1.42
C ARG A 24 14.85 -9.25 1.32
N LEU A 25 14.80 -8.70 0.11
CA LEU A 25 14.79 -7.27 -0.14
C LEU A 25 13.40 -6.92 -0.68
N VAL A 26 12.69 -6.04 0.02
CA VAL A 26 11.39 -5.54 -0.40
C VAL A 26 11.57 -4.14 -0.97
N LEU A 27 10.92 -3.89 -2.10
CA LEU A 27 10.88 -2.61 -2.78
C LEU A 27 9.42 -2.30 -3.11
N ASP A 28 8.80 -1.45 -2.30
CA ASP A 28 7.46 -0.93 -2.57
C ASP A 28 7.60 0.32 -3.44
N MET A 29 6.80 0.40 -4.52
CA MET A 29 6.91 1.48 -5.51
C MET A 29 5.58 2.22 -5.61
N TYR A 30 5.49 3.33 -4.89
CA TYR A 30 4.29 4.17 -4.91
C TYR A 30 4.42 5.25 -6.00
N PRO A 31 3.33 5.62 -6.70
CA PRO A 31 3.37 6.73 -7.65
C PRO A 31 3.74 8.04 -6.93
N SER A 32 4.64 8.84 -7.50
CA SER A 32 4.99 10.14 -6.89
C SER A 32 3.89 11.20 -7.00
N LYS A 33 2.96 11.00 -7.94
CA LYS A 33 1.81 11.86 -8.20
C LYS A 33 0.63 10.98 -8.64
N PRO A 34 -0.62 11.36 -8.34
CA PRO A 34 -1.79 10.68 -8.88
C PRO A 34 -1.75 10.66 -10.42
N ALA A 35 -2.28 9.61 -11.04
CA ALA A 35 -2.37 9.59 -12.50
C ALA A 35 -3.36 10.68 -12.96
N PRO A 36 -3.21 11.21 -14.20
CA PRO A 36 -4.20 12.14 -14.75
C PRO A 36 -5.57 11.46 -14.84
N GLY A 37 -6.56 11.92 -14.06
CA GLY A 37 -7.86 11.26 -13.90
C GLY A 37 -8.07 10.61 -12.52
N ASP A 38 -7.00 10.46 -11.74
CA ASP A 38 -7.01 10.04 -10.32
C ASP A 38 -6.85 11.27 -9.39
N ASP A 39 -7.40 12.43 -9.77
CA ASP A 39 -7.48 13.62 -8.89
C ASP A 39 -8.32 13.34 -7.62
N GLU A 40 -8.97 12.17 -7.59
CA GLU A 40 -9.68 11.62 -6.46
C GLU A 40 -8.73 10.67 -5.72
N TYR A 41 -8.03 11.22 -4.72
CA TYR A 41 -7.48 10.52 -3.54
C TYR A 41 -7.39 9.00 -3.71
N ASP A 42 -6.21 8.44 -4.04
CA ASP A 42 -5.99 6.99 -3.90
C ASP A 42 -6.28 6.62 -2.44
N PRO A 43 -7.42 5.96 -2.16
CA PRO A 43 -7.88 5.77 -0.79
C PRO A 43 -6.96 4.80 -0.04
N LEU A 44 -6.27 3.91 -0.77
CA LEU A 44 -5.31 2.99 -0.17
C LEU A 44 -4.03 3.73 0.24
N LEU A 45 -3.55 4.67 -0.59
CA LEU A 45 -2.40 5.51 -0.23
C LEU A 45 -2.69 6.39 1.00
N ALA A 46 -3.88 6.99 1.06
CA ALA A 46 -4.30 7.77 2.23
C ALA A 46 -4.29 6.91 3.51
N LEU A 47 -4.85 5.70 3.45
CA LEU A 47 -4.86 4.77 4.59
C LEU A 47 -3.45 4.30 5.00
N LEU A 48 -2.54 4.08 4.05
CA LEU A 48 -1.16 3.73 4.33
C LEU A 48 -0.42 4.87 5.03
N GLU A 49 -0.63 6.11 4.61
CA GLU A 49 -0.08 7.28 5.28
C GLU A 49 -0.60 7.41 6.71
N ASP A 50 -1.90 7.25 6.91
CA ASP A 50 -2.52 7.37 8.24
C ASP A 50 -2.10 6.24 9.17
N TYR A 51 -1.95 5.02 8.65
CA TYR A 51 -1.35 3.90 9.39
C TYR A 51 0.06 4.23 9.87
N ASN A 52 0.92 4.74 8.97
CA ASN A 52 2.29 5.09 9.30
C ASN A 52 2.39 6.27 10.29
N LYS A 53 1.39 7.16 10.32
CA LYS A 53 1.29 8.28 11.28
C LYS A 53 0.63 7.88 12.60
N GLY A 54 0.04 6.68 12.70
CA GLY A 54 -0.70 6.21 13.87
C GLY A 54 -2.14 6.75 13.97
N ASP A 55 -2.66 7.35 12.89
CA ASP A 55 -3.97 8.02 12.83
C ASP A 55 -5.04 7.21 12.07
N LEU A 56 -4.78 5.93 11.79
CA LEU A 56 -5.63 5.07 10.96
C LEU A 56 -7.13 5.11 11.34
N GLU A 57 -7.46 5.18 12.63
CA GLU A 57 -8.85 5.16 13.13
C GLU A 57 -9.70 6.37 12.68
N ARG A 58 -9.09 7.50 12.29
CA ARG A 58 -9.81 8.71 11.90
C ARG A 58 -10.37 8.65 10.47
N THR A 59 -9.78 7.81 9.63
CA THR A 59 -9.99 7.81 8.18
C THR A 59 -10.58 6.50 7.68
N LEU A 60 -10.73 5.51 8.55
CA LEU A 60 -11.49 4.31 8.23
C LEU A 60 -12.94 4.70 7.91
N PRO A 61 -13.49 4.29 6.75
CA PRO A 61 -14.91 4.43 6.51
C PRO A 61 -15.67 3.71 7.63
N ALA A 62 -16.79 4.30 8.08
CA ALA A 62 -17.68 3.67 9.06
C ALA A 62 -17.96 2.22 8.66
N PRO A 63 -18.20 1.28 9.62
CA PRO A 63 -18.22 -0.16 9.39
C PRO A 63 -19.44 -0.67 8.61
N ALA A 64 -19.75 -0.04 7.48
CA ALA A 64 -20.61 -0.54 6.44
C ALA A 64 -19.70 -1.01 5.30
N GLN A 65 -19.61 -2.33 5.12
CA GLN A 65 -18.91 -3.06 4.05
C GLN A 65 -17.45 -3.45 4.38
N ALA A 66 -17.26 -4.22 5.47
CA ALA A 66 -16.22 -5.24 5.42
C ALA A 66 -16.54 -6.18 4.22
N PRO A 67 -15.58 -6.52 3.35
CA PRO A 67 -15.82 -7.47 2.27
C PRO A 67 -16.37 -8.75 2.88
N GLN A 68 -17.59 -9.14 2.48
CA GLN A 68 -18.16 -10.41 2.93
C GLN A 68 -17.18 -11.51 2.57
N THR A 69 -16.79 -12.29 3.57
CA THR A 69 -15.93 -13.46 3.44
C THR A 69 -16.43 -14.31 2.28
N GLY A 70 -15.72 -14.25 1.14
CA GLY A 70 -16.06 -15.01 -0.04
C GLY A 70 -16.05 -16.49 0.31
N LYS A 71 -17.19 -17.16 0.21
CA LYS A 71 -17.26 -18.62 0.26
C LYS A 71 -16.58 -19.15 -0.99
N ALA A 72 -15.34 -19.62 -0.85
CA ALA A 72 -14.77 -20.54 -1.82
C ALA A 72 -15.53 -21.87 -1.70
N GLY A 73 -16.14 -22.30 -2.81
CA GLY A 73 -16.72 -23.63 -2.95
C GLY A 73 -15.68 -24.69 -3.24
#